data_AF-A0A2V2T1G4-F1
#
_entry.id   AF-A0A2V2T1G4-F1
#
_cell.length_a   1.000
_cell.length_b   1.000
_cell.length_c   1.000
_cell.angle_alpha   90.00
_cell.angle_beta   90.00
_cell.angle_gamma   90.00
#
_symmetry.space_group_name_H-M   'P 1'
#
loop_
_entity.id
_entity.type
_entity.pdbx_description
1 polymer ?
#
loop_
_entity_poly.entity_id
_entity_poly.type
_entity_poly.pdbx_seq_one_letter_code
_entity_poly.pdbx_strand_id
1 'polypeptide(L)'
;MPKARLQPEGNFPPAPLLRRFAAMFYDFLLCVALLMVVTLLYQQVLLRLLLGGEKLRQLADQGGLVGDPLLSSLLFVSLFAFFAKFWTHKGQTLGMQV
;
A
#
# COMPACT_ATOMS: atom_id res chain seq x y z
N MET A 1 30.99 0.25 7.51
CA MET A 1 31.28 1.40 6.63
C MET A 1 30.41 2.58 7.05
N PRO A 2 30.97 3.77 7.35
CA PRO A 2 30.17 4.94 7.64
C PRO A 2 29.38 5.32 6.37
N LYS A 3 28.05 5.36 6.45
CA LYS A 3 27.21 5.85 5.34
C LYS A 3 27.55 7.33 5.12
N ALA A 4 27.95 7.69 3.90
CA ALA A 4 28.15 9.08 3.52
C ALA A 4 26.88 9.89 3.85
N ARG A 5 27.02 10.98 4.61
CA ARG A 5 25.90 11.91 4.82
C ARG A 5 25.59 12.58 3.50
N LEU A 6 24.31 12.61 3.12
CA LEU A 6 23.85 13.39 1.97
C LEU A 6 24.16 14.86 2.27
N GLN A 7 24.98 15.49 1.44
CA GLN A 7 25.22 16.94 1.42
C GLN A 7 24.54 17.50 0.17
N PRO A 8 23.21 17.67 0.19
CA PRO A 8 22.49 18.16 -0.98
C PRO A 8 22.82 19.66 -1.18
N GLU A 9 23.64 19.94 -2.18
CA GLU A 9 23.93 21.30 -2.66
C GLU A 9 22.79 21.76 -3.60
N GLY A 10 22.12 22.88 -3.30
CA GLY A 10 21.08 23.43 -4.19
C GLY A 10 20.00 24.27 -3.50
N ASN A 11 19.14 24.91 -4.30
CA ASN A 11 17.96 25.61 -3.82
C ASN A 11 16.77 24.63 -3.73
N PHE A 12 16.24 24.41 -2.53
CA PHE A 12 15.12 23.51 -2.27
C PHE A 12 13.88 24.31 -1.86
N PRO A 13 13.22 25.02 -2.80
CA PRO A 13 12.01 25.75 -2.47
C PRO A 13 10.93 24.79 -1.96
N PRO A 14 10.19 25.17 -0.92
CA PRO A 14 9.16 24.30 -0.37
C PRO A 14 8.09 24.02 -1.43
N ALA A 15 7.66 22.76 -1.52
CA ALA A 15 6.57 22.39 -2.41
C ALA A 15 5.27 23.14 -2.02
N PRO A 16 4.59 23.79 -2.98
CA PRO A 16 3.36 24.53 -2.72
C PRO A 16 2.25 23.59 -2.23
N LEU A 17 1.29 24.11 -1.47
CA LEU A 17 0.21 23.32 -0.87
C LEU A 17 -0.56 22.50 -1.92
N LEU A 18 -0.84 23.08 -3.08
CA LEU A 18 -1.56 22.40 -4.17
C LEU A 18 -0.83 21.13 -4.65
N ARG A 19 0.50 21.18 -4.73
CA ARG A 19 1.31 20.00 -5.12
C ARG A 19 1.23 18.92 -4.05
N ARG A 20 1.22 19.29 -2.77
CA ARG A 20 1.06 18.32 -1.66
C ARG A 20 -0.31 17.65 -1.72
N PHE A 21 -1.39 18.41 -1.96
CA PHE A 21 -2.73 17.84 -2.10
C PHE A 21 -2.85 16.92 -3.31
N ALA A 22 -2.31 17.32 -4.47
CA ALA A 22 -2.29 16.47 -5.66
C ALA A 22 -1.53 15.15 -5.42
N ALA A 23 -0.37 15.23 -4.75
CA ALA A 23 0.40 14.05 -4.39
C ALA A 23 -0.34 13.12 -3.42
N MET A 24 -0.97 13.68 -2.37
CA MET A 24 -1.79 12.90 -1.43
C MET A 24 -2.97 12.21 -2.14
N PHE A 25 -3.63 12.91 -3.06
CA PHE A 25 -4.73 12.33 -3.83
C PHE A 25 -4.24 11.19 -4.75
N TYR A 26 -3.10 11.39 -5.41
CA TYR A 26 -2.49 10.38 -6.25
C TYR A 26 -2.06 9.14 -5.46
N ASP A 27 -1.35 9.33 -4.34
CA ASP A 27 -0.93 8.24 -3.46
C ASP A 27 -2.14 7.50 -2.86
N PHE A 28 -3.24 8.22 -2.56
CA PHE A 28 -4.50 7.62 -2.12
C PHE A 28 -5.08 6.66 -3.17
N LEU A 29 -5.17 7.08 -4.44
CA LEU A 29 -5.67 6.21 -5.52
C LEU A 29 -4.81 4.96 -5.68
N LEU A 30 -3.48 5.11 -5.58
CA LEU A 30 -2.56 3.97 -5.62
C LEU A 30 -2.73 3.02 -4.43
N CYS A 31 -2.92 3.57 -3.23
CA CYS A 31 -3.18 2.76 -2.03
C CYS A 31 -4.49 1.98 -2.17
N VAL A 32 -5.57 2.61 -2.66
CA VAL A 32 -6.84 1.92 -2.90
C VAL A 32 -6.65 0.78 -3.91
N ALA A 33 -5.98 1.05 -5.04
CA ALA A 33 -5.71 0.02 -6.05
C ALA A 33 -4.88 -1.14 -5.47
N LEU A 34 -3.85 -0.84 -4.68
CA LEU A 34 -3.03 -1.84 -3.99
C LEU A 34 -3.87 -2.71 -3.05
N LEU A 35 -4.69 -2.09 -2.20
CA LEU A 35 -5.54 -2.79 -1.24
C LEU A 35 -6.55 -3.70 -1.94
N MET A 36 -7.15 -3.24 -3.05
CA MET A 36 -8.08 -4.04 -3.85
C MET A 36 -7.37 -5.27 -4.44
N VAL A 37 -6.18 -5.10 -5.02
CA VAL A 37 -5.39 -6.20 -5.60
C VAL A 37 -4.97 -7.20 -4.52
N VAL A 38 -4.46 -6.73 -3.38
CA VAL A 38 -4.05 -7.62 -2.28
C VAL A 38 -5.24 -8.40 -1.74
N THR A 39 -6.39 -7.75 -1.55
CA THR A 39 -7.63 -8.41 -1.11
C THR A 39 -8.08 -9.47 -2.11
N LEU A 40 -8.07 -9.14 -3.41
CA LEU A 40 -8.42 -10.07 -4.48
C LEU A 40 -7.50 -11.29 -4.49
N LEU A 41 -6.18 -11.08 -4.41
CA LEU A 41 -5.21 -12.17 -4.39
C LEU A 41 -5.38 -13.05 -3.15
N TYR A 42 -5.57 -12.44 -1.97
CA TYR A 42 -5.78 -13.20 -0.74
C TYR A 42 -7.05 -14.05 -0.80
N GLN A 43 -8.19 -13.46 -1.18
CA GLN A 43 -9.46 -14.19 -1.17
C GLN A 43 -9.61 -15.15 -2.36
N GLN A 44 -9.34 -14.68 -3.58
CA GLN A 44 -9.62 -15.43 -4.80
C GLN A 44 -8.52 -16.41 -5.20
N VAL A 45 -7.28 -16.17 -4.77
CA VAL A 45 -6.18 -17.10 -5.02
C VAL A 45 -5.92 -17.93 -3.77
N LEU A 46 -5.45 -17.30 -2.68
CA LEU A 46 -4.99 -18.06 -1.51
C LEU A 46 -6.12 -18.83 -0.82
N LEU A 47 -7.19 -18.15 -0.38
CA LEU A 47 -8.30 -18.82 0.33
C LEU A 47 -9.03 -19.82 -0.56
N ARG A 48 -9.25 -19.49 -1.84
CA ARG A 48 -9.89 -20.41 -2.79
C ARG A 48 -9.07 -21.69 -3.02
N LEU A 49 -7.74 -21.60 -3.07
CA LEU A 49 -6.86 -22.76 -3.19
C LEU A 49 -6.88 -23.62 -1.91
N LEU A 50 -6.98 -23.01 -0.73
CA LEU A 50 -6.93 -23.71 0.56
C LEU A 50 -8.27 -24.32 1.00
N LEU A 51 -9.38 -23.59 0.84
CA LEU A 51 -10.70 -23.99 1.31
C LEU A 51 -11.60 -24.58 0.21
N GLY A 52 -11.25 -24.34 -1.07
CA GLY A 52 -12.14 -24.63 -2.20
C GLY A 52 -13.21 -23.55 -2.42
N GLY A 53 -13.75 -23.50 -3.64
CA GLY A 53 -14.68 -22.44 -4.05
C GLY A 53 -16.01 -22.43 -3.30
N GLU A 54 -16.57 -23.60 -2.98
CA GLU A 54 -17.88 -23.68 -2.31
C GLU A 54 -17.82 -23.24 -0.85
N LYS A 55 -16.81 -23.72 -0.10
CA LYS A 55 -16.63 -23.35 1.31
C LYS A 55 -16.30 -21.87 1.46
N LEU A 56 -15.52 -21.31 0.55
CA LEU A 56 -15.24 -19.87 0.51
C LEU A 56 -16.53 -19.06 0.28
N ARG A 57 -17.42 -19.52 -0.61
CA ARG A 57 -18.70 -18.86 -0.86
C ARG A 57 -19.62 -18.91 0.36
N GLN A 58 -19.72 -20.06 1.02
CA GLN A 58 -20.48 -20.18 2.27
C GLN A 58 -19.94 -19.25 3.36
N LEU A 59 -18.62 -19.15 3.52
CA LEU A 59 -18.00 -18.22 4.47
C LEU A 59 -18.27 -16.75 4.12
N ALA A 60 -18.24 -16.41 2.83
CA ALA A 60 -18.58 -15.07 2.35
C ALA A 60 -20.04 -14.72 2.65
N ASP A 61 -20.98 -15.62 2.36
CA ASP A 61 -22.42 -15.43 2.58
C ASP A 61 -22.75 -15.29 4.09
N GLN A 62 -21.97 -15.93 4.96
CA GLN A 62 -22.08 -15.80 6.42
C GLN A 62 -21.37 -14.55 6.98
N GLY A 63 -20.73 -13.74 6.13
CA GLY A 63 -19.95 -12.58 6.56
C GLY A 63 -18.62 -12.91 7.25
N GLY A 64 -18.18 -14.17 7.23
CA GLY A 64 -16.97 -14.63 7.91
C GLY A 64 -15.66 -14.10 7.32
N LEU A 65 -15.71 -13.44 6.15
CA LEU A 65 -14.58 -12.73 5.55
C LEU A 65 -14.42 -11.29 6.06
N VAL A 66 -15.43 -10.76 6.76
CA VAL A 66 -15.39 -9.40 7.32
C VAL A 66 -14.61 -9.42 8.62
N GLY A 67 -13.60 -8.55 8.73
CA GLY A 67 -12.79 -8.44 9.94
C GLY A 67 -11.75 -9.55 10.09
N ASP A 68 -11.40 -10.26 9.01
CA ASP A 68 -10.31 -11.25 9.04
C ASP A 68 -8.98 -10.57 9.51
N PRO A 69 -8.41 -11.00 10.66
CA PRO A 69 -7.20 -10.40 11.21
C PRO A 69 -5.97 -10.63 10.32
N LEU A 70 -5.92 -11.73 9.57
CA LEU A 70 -4.82 -12.01 8.64
C LEU A 70 -4.86 -11.05 7.45
N LEU A 71 -6.04 -10.89 6.84
CA LEU A 71 -6.22 -9.93 5.76
C LEU A 71 -5.90 -8.50 6.24
N SER A 72 -6.43 -8.10 7.40
CA SER A 72 -6.15 -6.78 7.99
C SER A 72 -4.66 -6.54 8.19
N SER A 73 -3.93 -7.53 8.73
CA SER A 73 -2.48 -7.46 8.92
C SER A 73 -1.73 -7.37 7.58
N LEU A 74 -2.14 -8.16 6.59
CA LEU A 74 -1.55 -8.16 5.25
C LEU A 74 -1.73 -6.81 4.55
N LEU A 75 -2.92 -6.21 4.64
CA LEU A 75 -3.21 -4.88 4.09
C LEU A 75 -2.36 -3.81 4.77
N PHE A 76 -2.25 -3.85 6.10
CA PHE A 76 -1.39 -2.92 6.85
C PHE A 76 0.08 -3.04 6.42
N VAL A 77 0.62 -4.26 6.37
CA VAL A 77 2.00 -4.50 5.95
C VAL A 77 2.22 -4.06 4.49
N SER A 78 1.25 -4.28 3.61
CA SER A 78 1.32 -3.85 2.21
C SER A 78 1.39 -2.33 2.07
N LEU A 79 0.55 -1.59 2.80
CA LEU A 79 0.59 -0.13 2.83
C LEU A 79 1.91 0.37 3.42
N PHE A 80 2.35 -0.21 4.54
CA PHE A 80 3.63 0.14 5.14
C PHE A 80 4.78 -0.09 4.16
N ALA A 81 4.83 -1.25 3.51
CA ALA A 81 5.85 -1.60 2.54
C ALA A 81 5.83 -0.67 1.31
N PHE A 82 4.64 -0.28 0.83
CA PHE A 82 4.49 0.69 -0.25
C PHE A 82 5.19 2.01 0.10
N PHE A 83 4.82 2.65 1.21
CA PHE A 83 5.43 3.91 1.61
C PHE A 83 6.90 3.76 2.00
N ALA A 84 7.25 2.72 2.77
CA ALA A 84 8.63 2.46 3.18
C ALA A 84 9.56 2.31 1.97
N LYS A 85 9.13 1.62 0.90
CA LYS A 85 9.94 1.46 -0.31
C LYS A 85 10.22 2.81 -0.98
N PHE A 86 9.19 3.61 -1.27
CA PHE A 86 9.39 4.89 -1.96
C PHE A 86 10.18 5.89 -1.11
N TRP A 87 9.94 5.89 0.20
CA TRP A 87 10.67 6.75 1.13
C TRP A 87 12.15 6.36 1.25
N THR A 88 12.47 5.07 1.33
CA THR A 88 13.87 4.61 1.44
C THR A 88 14.66 4.76 0.15
N HIS A 89 14.02 4.64 -1.02
CA HIS A 89 14.71 4.71 -2.31
C HIS A 89 14.85 6.14 -2.85
N LYS A 90 13.84 6.99 -2.65
CA LYS A 90 13.79 8.33 -3.25
C LYS A 90 13.60 9.45 -2.22
N GLY A 91 13.41 9.13 -0.94
CA GLY A 91 13.24 10.13 0.12
C GLY A 91 11.87 10.81 0.17
N GLN A 92 10.92 10.38 -0.67
CA GLN A 92 9.59 10.98 -0.78
C GLN A 92 8.56 9.97 -1.30
N THR A 93 7.28 10.25 -1.07
CA THR A 93 6.18 9.43 -1.62
C THR A 93 6.16 9.49 -3.14
N LEU A 94 5.56 8.49 -3.77
CA LEU A 94 5.54 8.40 -5.23
C LEU A 94 4.83 9.61 -5.86
N GLY A 95 3.72 10.07 -5.28
CA GLY A 95 3.01 11.27 -5.75
C GLY A 95 3.82 12.56 -5.68
N MET A 96 4.87 12.62 -4.86
CA MET A 96 5.78 13.78 -4.80
C MET A 96 6.97 13.68 -5.76
N GLN A 97 7.23 12.50 -6.33
CA GLN A 97 8.27 12.28 -7.32
C GLN A 97 7.83 12.91 -8.64
N VAL A 98 8.58 13.93 -9.07
CA VAL A 98 8.55 14.54 -10.40
C VAL A 98 9.98 14.81 -10.83
#